data_AF-A0A1E3ZNT4-F1
#
_entry.id   AF-A0A1E3ZNT4-F1
#
_cell.length_a   1.000
_cell.length_b   1.000
_cell.length_c   1.000
_cell.angle_alpha   90.00
_cell.angle_beta   90.00
_cell.angle_gamma   90.00
#
_symmetry.space_group_name_H-M   'P 1'
#
loop_
_entity.id
_entity.type
_entity.pdbx_description
1 polymer ?
#
loop_
_entity_poly.entity_id
_entity_poly.type
_entity_poly.pdbx_seq_one_letter_code
_entity_poly.pdbx_strand_id
1 'polypeptide(L)'
;MPLKGINMILIALLLCCAWQTEAQRPVAGKTADEIFRAHFNPIPLKAMDSYPSAYRAGSRELSKLKTDSADLYRGIALLKAGKAAAACISLEKPARHMKETVSNASEWYLALAYLRKGSIAQAEYMFHKIAETEIHPYQDEAEVVYQQLIRLRTK
;
A
#
# COMPACT_ATOMS: atom_id res chain seq x y z
N MET A 1 1.95 -64.34 0.56
CA MET A 1 0.76 -63.71 1.17
C MET A 1 1.15 -63.21 2.57
N PRO A 2 0.71 -62.03 3.04
CA PRO A 2 1.12 -60.71 2.55
C PRO A 2 1.50 -59.70 3.67
N LEU A 3 2.08 -58.57 3.24
CA LEU A 3 2.02 -57.20 3.81
C LEU A 3 2.67 -56.91 5.19
N LYS A 4 3.72 -56.08 5.17
CA LYS A 4 3.65 -54.66 5.64
C LYS A 4 5.02 -53.96 5.47
N GLY A 5 5.33 -53.60 4.23
CA GLY A 5 6.37 -52.63 3.89
C GLY A 5 5.84 -51.18 3.89
N ILE A 6 5.12 -50.80 4.95
CA ILE A 6 4.56 -49.45 5.12
C ILE A 6 5.11 -48.93 6.44
N ASN A 7 6.41 -48.59 6.48
CA ASN A 7 6.95 -47.81 7.60
C ASN A 7 8.14 -46.94 7.24
N MET A 8 8.58 -46.93 5.97
CA MET A 8 9.76 -46.14 5.53
C MET A 8 9.42 -44.96 4.62
N ILE A 9 8.13 -44.61 4.48
CA ILE A 9 7.69 -43.43 3.70
C ILE A 9 7.14 -42.33 4.61
N LEU A 10 6.70 -42.66 5.84
CA LEU A 10 6.10 -41.66 6.74
C LEU A 10 7.13 -40.72 7.39
N ILE A 11 8.41 -41.07 7.44
CA ILE A 11 9.45 -40.23 8.06
C ILE A 11 10.00 -39.19 7.07
N ALA A 12 9.94 -39.45 5.76
CA ALA A 12 10.39 -38.51 4.73
C ALA A 12 9.45 -37.30 4.54
N LEU A 13 8.17 -37.41 4.92
CA LEU A 13 7.19 -36.32 4.81
C LEU A 13 7.22 -35.34 5.98
N LEU A 14 7.82 -35.71 7.12
CA LEU A 14 7.92 -34.83 8.29
C LEU A 14 9.14 -33.90 8.27
N LEU A 15 10.09 -34.11 7.35
CA LEU A 15 11.26 -33.25 7.17
C LEU A 15 11.08 -32.15 6.10
N CYS A 16 10.06 -32.25 5.24
CA CYS A 16 9.72 -31.18 4.29
C CYS A 16 8.92 -30.03 4.92
N CYS A 17 8.24 -30.25 6.06
CA CYS A 17 7.47 -29.21 6.73
C CYS A 17 8.29 -28.31 7.67
N ALA A 18 9.58 -28.61 7.88
CA ALA A 18 10.44 -27.84 8.79
C ALA A 18 11.19 -26.69 8.10
N TRP A 19 11.05 -26.51 6.78
CA TRP A 19 11.81 -25.51 6.00
C TRP A 19 11.02 -24.26 5.60
N GLN A 20 9.75 -24.15 6.02
CA GLN A 20 8.86 -23.09 5.55
C GLN A 20 8.25 -22.24 6.66
N THR A 21 8.99 -22.10 7.77
CA THR A 21 8.70 -21.10 8.80
C THR A 21 10.01 -20.52 9.34
N GLU A 22 10.86 -20.02 8.44
CA GLU A 22 11.71 -18.88 8.80
C GLU A 22 10.76 -17.67 8.95
N ALA A 23 10.00 -17.67 10.04
CA ALA A 23 9.26 -16.51 10.47
C ALA A 23 10.31 -15.41 10.65
N GLN A 24 10.34 -14.48 9.70
CA GLN A 24 11.14 -13.26 9.75
C GLN A 24 10.96 -12.64 11.13
N ARG A 25 11.92 -12.90 12.03
CA ARG A 25 11.96 -12.23 13.32
C ARG A 25 12.30 -10.79 13.01
N PRO A 26 11.47 -9.80 13.40
CA PRO A 26 11.82 -8.41 13.14
C PRO A 26 13.04 -8.05 13.97
N VAL A 27 14.13 -7.76 13.27
CA VAL A 27 15.39 -7.20 13.79
C VAL A 27 15.12 -5.75 14.20
N ALA A 28 15.79 -5.27 15.25
CA ALA A 28 15.65 -3.93 15.82
C ALA A 28 15.66 -2.80 14.77
N GLY A 29 14.47 -2.36 14.39
CA GLY A 29 14.15 -1.35 13.39
C GLY A 29 12.64 -1.33 13.17
N LYS A 30 12.07 -0.17 12.79
CA LYS A 30 10.63 -0.07 12.57
C LYS A 30 10.19 -1.05 11.48
N THR A 31 9.32 -2.00 11.77
CA THR A 31 8.78 -2.90 10.73
C THR A 31 7.94 -2.12 9.71
N ALA A 32 7.74 -2.66 8.49
CA ALA A 32 6.83 -2.06 7.50
C ALA A 32 5.42 -1.81 8.08
N ASP A 33 4.99 -2.69 8.99
CA ASP A 33 3.73 -2.56 9.74
C ASP A 33 3.73 -1.34 10.67
N GLU A 34 4.83 -1.10 11.39
CA GLU A 34 5.00 0.10 12.23
C GLU A 34 5.05 1.39 11.43
N ILE A 35 5.75 1.40 10.28
CA ILE A 35 5.77 2.54 9.37
C ILE A 35 4.34 2.84 8.89
N PHE A 36 3.62 1.82 8.42
CA PHE A 36 2.23 1.98 8.02
C PHE A 36 1.36 2.55 9.16
N ARG A 37 1.45 1.99 10.38
CA ARG A 37 0.64 2.46 11.52
C ARG A 37 0.96 3.89 11.93
N ALA A 38 2.21 4.32 11.79
CA ALA A 38 2.62 5.68 12.12
C ALA A 38 2.09 6.72 11.12
N HIS A 39 1.91 6.35 9.85
CA HIS A 39 1.60 7.29 8.77
C HIS A 39 0.20 7.11 8.17
N PHE A 40 -0.54 6.06 8.54
CA PHE A 40 -1.92 5.86 8.09
C PHE A 40 -2.90 6.78 8.85
N ASN A 41 -3.47 7.74 8.12
CA ASN A 41 -4.61 8.53 8.56
C ASN A 41 -5.81 8.23 7.64
N PRO A 42 -7.00 7.82 8.12
CA PRO A 42 -8.15 7.54 7.27
C PRO A 42 -8.83 8.80 6.70
N ILE A 43 -8.38 9.99 7.07
CA ILE A 43 -8.88 11.28 6.58
C ILE A 43 -7.85 11.85 5.58
N PRO A 44 -8.16 11.90 4.27
CA PRO A 44 -7.23 12.41 3.28
C PRO A 44 -6.93 13.90 3.46
N LEU A 45 -5.70 14.29 3.15
CA LEU A 45 -5.32 15.69 3.01
C LEU A 45 -6.00 16.28 1.77
N LYS A 46 -6.42 17.54 1.88
CA LYS A 46 -6.90 18.31 0.73
C LYS A 46 -5.71 18.95 0.04
N ALA A 47 -5.73 18.95 -1.28
CA ALA A 47 -4.69 19.62 -2.05
C ALA A 47 -4.92 21.15 -2.04
N MET A 48 -3.84 21.93 -2.13
CA MET A 48 -3.95 23.40 -2.18
C MET A 48 -4.66 23.89 -3.45
N ASP A 49 -4.72 23.07 -4.50
CA ASP A 49 -5.45 23.34 -5.75
C ASP A 49 -6.97 23.12 -5.66
N SER A 50 -7.48 22.65 -4.51
CA SER A 50 -8.91 22.38 -4.28
C SER A 50 -9.81 23.63 -4.22
N TYR A 51 -9.37 24.78 -4.72
CA TYR A 51 -10.20 26.00 -4.75
C TYR A 51 -11.34 25.89 -5.79
N PRO A 52 -12.61 26.03 -5.38
CA PRO A 52 -13.78 25.79 -6.23
C PRO A 52 -13.92 26.69 -7.47
N SER A 53 -13.15 27.78 -7.56
CA SER A 53 -13.29 28.79 -8.62
C SER A 53 -12.91 28.30 -10.02
N ALA A 54 -12.28 27.12 -10.14
CA ALA A 54 -11.85 26.55 -11.43
C ALA A 54 -12.78 25.45 -12.00
N TYR A 55 -13.80 25.01 -11.26
CA TYR A 55 -14.53 23.78 -11.64
C TYR A 55 -15.73 24.07 -12.57
N ARG A 56 -15.49 24.05 -13.89
CA ARG A 56 -16.53 23.82 -14.91
C ARG A 56 -16.37 22.41 -15.49
N ALA A 57 -16.64 21.38 -14.69
CA ALA A 57 -16.65 20.01 -15.19
C ALA A 57 -17.95 19.72 -15.95
N GLY A 58 -17.83 19.02 -17.08
CA GLY A 58 -18.98 18.42 -17.75
C GLY A 58 -19.57 17.27 -16.95
N SER A 59 -20.74 16.77 -17.37
CA SER A 59 -21.45 15.69 -16.69
C SER A 59 -20.66 14.38 -16.62
N ARG A 60 -19.83 14.10 -17.64
CA ARG A 60 -18.96 12.93 -17.69
C ARG A 60 -17.81 13.04 -16.68
N GLU A 61 -17.14 14.19 -16.64
CA GLU A 61 -16.05 14.47 -15.70
C GLU A 61 -16.54 14.41 -14.25
N LEU A 62 -17.73 14.96 -13.98
CA LEU A 62 -18.35 14.86 -12.66
C LEU A 62 -18.66 13.41 -12.27
N SER A 63 -19.18 12.60 -13.19
CA SER A 63 -19.45 11.18 -12.96
C SER A 63 -18.16 10.39 -12.65
N LYS A 64 -17.09 10.70 -13.40
CA LYS A 64 -15.75 10.14 -13.16
C LYS A 64 -15.24 10.53 -11.78
N LEU A 65 -15.28 11.82 -11.42
CA LEU A 65 -14.81 12.30 -10.11
C LEU A 65 -15.57 11.62 -8.96
N LYS A 66 -16.88 11.44 -9.09
CA LYS A 66 -17.69 10.70 -8.09
C LYS A 66 -17.24 9.25 -7.95
N THR A 67 -16.98 8.58 -9.07
CA THR A 67 -16.50 7.19 -9.08
C THR A 67 -15.13 7.09 -8.44
N ASP A 68 -14.19 7.93 -8.85
CA ASP A 68 -12.81 7.93 -8.34
C ASP A 68 -12.80 8.28 -6.83
N SER A 69 -13.67 9.19 -6.38
CA SER A 69 -13.84 9.48 -4.95
C SER A 69 -14.37 8.28 -4.18
N ALA A 70 -15.37 7.57 -4.72
CA ALA A 70 -15.92 6.39 -4.08
C ALA A 70 -14.88 5.26 -3.98
N ASP A 71 -14.07 5.09 -5.02
CA ASP A 71 -12.99 4.10 -5.07
C ASP A 71 -11.86 4.44 -4.08
N LEU A 72 -11.49 5.73 -3.95
CA LEU A 72 -10.57 6.22 -2.92
C LEU A 72 -11.06 5.84 -1.51
N TYR A 73 -12.28 6.22 -1.15
CA TYR A 73 -12.82 5.94 0.19
C TYR A 73 -13.00 4.44 0.45
N ARG A 74 -13.33 3.64 -0.59
CA ARG A 74 -13.32 2.18 -0.50
C ARG A 74 -11.93 1.66 -0.18
N GLY A 75 -10.89 2.14 -0.86
CA GLY A 75 -9.51 1.78 -0.61
C GLY A 75 -9.07 2.07 0.83
N ILE A 76 -9.40 3.26 1.34
CA ILE A 76 -9.11 3.66 2.73
C ILE A 76 -9.81 2.74 3.73
N ALA A 77 -11.09 2.42 3.51
CA ALA A 77 -11.85 1.51 4.36
C ALA A 77 -11.24 0.09 4.35
N LEU A 78 -10.79 -0.38 3.19
CA LEU A 78 -10.11 -1.68 3.06
C LEU A 78 -8.77 -1.70 3.80
N LEU A 79 -7.98 -0.61 3.75
CA LEU A 79 -6.75 -0.47 4.53
C LEU A 79 -7.02 -0.52 6.04
N LYS A 80 -8.02 0.22 6.50
CA LYS A 80 -8.46 0.19 7.91
C LYS A 80 -8.87 -1.22 8.35
N ALA A 81 -9.46 -2.00 7.45
CA ALA A 81 -9.86 -3.38 7.69
C ALA A 81 -8.72 -4.41 7.50
N GLY A 82 -7.49 -3.98 7.23
CA GLY A 82 -6.34 -4.86 7.00
C GLY A 82 -6.35 -5.58 5.64
N LYS A 83 -7.25 -5.23 4.73
CA LYS A 83 -7.43 -5.85 3.40
C LYS A 83 -6.56 -5.16 2.34
N ALA A 84 -5.25 -5.14 2.55
CA ALA A 84 -4.30 -4.37 1.74
C ALA A 84 -4.36 -4.72 0.24
N ALA A 85 -4.43 -6.00 -0.12
CA ALA A 85 -4.50 -6.42 -1.53
C ALA A 85 -5.76 -5.90 -2.25
N ALA A 86 -6.92 -5.90 -1.57
CA ALA A 86 -8.15 -5.35 -2.11
C ALA A 86 -8.12 -3.81 -2.18
N ALA A 87 -7.42 -3.17 -1.25
CA ALA A 87 -7.19 -1.73 -1.28
C ALA A 87 -6.41 -1.32 -2.53
N CYS A 88 -5.32 -2.03 -2.87
CA CYS A 88 -4.56 -1.78 -4.11
C CYS A 88 -5.48 -1.76 -5.34
N ILE A 89 -6.33 -2.78 -5.51
CA ILE A 89 -7.26 -2.88 -6.65
C ILE A 89 -8.20 -1.66 -6.70
N SER A 90 -8.71 -1.21 -5.55
CA SER A 90 -9.61 -0.05 -5.50
C SER A 90 -8.89 1.26 -5.82
N LEU A 91 -7.61 1.37 -5.48
CA LEU A 91 -6.84 2.62 -5.56
C LEU A 91 -6.07 2.78 -6.87
N GLU A 92 -5.80 1.68 -7.59
CA GLU A 92 -4.99 1.68 -8.82
C GLU A 92 -5.50 2.61 -9.92
N LYS A 93 -6.82 2.67 -10.13
CA LYS A 93 -7.42 3.55 -11.15
C LYS A 93 -7.42 5.02 -10.73
N PRO A 94 -7.97 5.41 -9.57
CA PRO A 94 -8.00 6.82 -9.19
C PRO A 94 -6.60 7.41 -8.97
N ALA A 95 -5.57 6.60 -8.69
CA ALA A 95 -4.18 7.05 -8.57
C ALA A 95 -3.47 7.38 -9.90
N ARG A 96 -4.10 7.21 -11.08
CA ARG A 96 -3.40 7.40 -12.38
C ARG A 96 -3.31 8.86 -12.85
N HIS A 97 -4.08 9.76 -12.29
CA HIS A 97 -4.32 11.09 -12.84
C HIS A 97 -3.67 12.18 -11.98
N MET A 98 -2.35 12.37 -12.14
CA MET A 98 -1.58 13.36 -11.37
C MET A 98 -2.21 14.76 -11.40
N LYS A 99 -2.11 15.49 -10.28
CA LYS A 99 -2.56 16.88 -10.08
C LYS A 99 -4.08 17.07 -9.94
N GLU A 100 -4.80 16.02 -9.60
CA GLU A 100 -6.18 16.12 -9.11
C GLU A 100 -6.21 15.72 -7.63
N THR A 101 -6.98 16.42 -6.80
CA THR A 101 -7.04 16.18 -5.34
C THR A 101 -7.33 14.72 -4.99
N VAL A 102 -8.30 14.08 -5.68
CA VAL A 102 -8.65 12.66 -5.48
C VAL A 102 -7.51 11.73 -5.89
N SER A 103 -6.79 12.09 -6.97
CA SER A 103 -5.71 11.25 -7.46
C SER A 103 -4.48 11.31 -6.56
N ASN A 104 -4.07 12.51 -6.13
CA ASN A 104 -2.96 12.69 -5.19
C ASN A 104 -3.21 11.93 -3.87
N ALA A 105 -4.44 11.99 -3.34
CA ALA A 105 -4.82 11.17 -2.20
C ALA A 105 -4.74 9.68 -2.53
N SER A 106 -5.24 9.26 -3.69
CA SER A 106 -5.21 7.86 -4.11
C SER A 106 -3.79 7.32 -4.30
N GLU A 107 -2.85 8.11 -4.80
CA GLU A 107 -1.42 7.76 -4.91
C GLU A 107 -0.82 7.48 -3.53
N TRP A 108 -1.08 8.36 -2.55
CA TRP A 108 -0.65 8.18 -1.16
C TRP A 108 -1.18 6.87 -0.55
N TYR A 109 -2.50 6.64 -0.63
CA TYR A 109 -3.09 5.43 -0.06
C TYR A 109 -2.68 4.16 -0.83
N LEU A 110 -2.41 4.26 -2.13
CA LEU A 110 -1.90 3.14 -2.91
C LEU A 110 -0.47 2.76 -2.45
N ALA A 111 0.38 3.75 -2.19
CA ALA A 111 1.71 3.53 -1.61
C ALA A 111 1.63 2.83 -0.25
N LEU A 112 0.73 3.29 0.64
CA LEU A 112 0.46 2.64 1.92
C LEU A 112 -0.12 1.23 1.76
N ALA A 113 -0.93 0.98 0.73
CA ALA A 113 -1.46 -0.35 0.44
C ALA A 113 -0.36 -1.31 0.00
N TYR A 114 0.56 -0.87 -0.87
CA TYR A 114 1.73 -1.68 -1.22
C TYR A 114 2.61 -1.96 0.00
N LEU A 115 2.85 -0.96 0.85
CA LEU A 115 3.60 -1.14 2.09
C LEU A 115 2.94 -2.18 3.00
N ARG A 116 1.63 -2.06 3.23
CA ARG A 116 0.86 -2.96 4.11
C ARG A 116 0.76 -4.38 3.56
N LYS A 117 0.78 -4.54 2.24
CA LYS A 117 0.80 -5.84 1.55
C LYS A 117 2.18 -6.51 1.57
N GLY A 118 3.24 -5.79 1.95
CA GLY A 118 4.62 -6.27 1.89
C GLY A 118 5.28 -6.11 0.52
N SER A 119 4.66 -5.37 -0.39
CA SER A 119 5.22 -5.01 -1.71
C SER A 119 6.17 -3.82 -1.57
N ILE A 120 7.29 -4.04 -0.87
CA ILE A 120 8.20 -2.96 -0.42
C ILE A 120 8.79 -2.17 -1.60
N ALA A 121 9.21 -2.84 -2.68
CA ALA A 121 9.79 -2.16 -3.84
C ALA A 121 8.78 -1.21 -4.52
N GLN A 122 7.53 -1.63 -4.66
CA GLN A 122 6.46 -0.77 -5.20
C GLN A 122 6.14 0.39 -4.26
N ALA A 123 6.11 0.13 -2.95
CA ALA A 123 5.90 1.18 -1.96
C ALA A 123 7.02 2.22 -2.00
N GLU A 124 8.28 1.78 -2.02
CA GLU A 124 9.47 2.64 -2.12
C GLU A 124 9.40 3.53 -3.37
N TYR A 125 9.13 2.95 -4.53
CA TYR A 125 8.96 3.71 -5.78
C TYR A 125 7.86 4.78 -5.67
N MET A 126 6.70 4.41 -5.12
CA MET A 126 5.58 5.34 -5.00
C MET A 126 5.88 6.48 -4.02
N PHE A 127 6.49 6.18 -2.85
CA PHE A 127 6.85 7.23 -1.89
C PHE A 127 7.93 8.16 -2.43
N HIS A 128 8.94 7.63 -3.11
CA HIS A 128 9.94 8.46 -3.80
C HIS A 128 9.28 9.36 -4.86
N LYS A 129 8.41 8.80 -5.72
CA LYS A 129 7.67 9.59 -6.72
C LYS A 129 6.88 10.73 -6.07
N ILE A 130 6.20 10.46 -4.96
CA ILE A 130 5.39 11.46 -4.26
C ILE A 130 6.30 12.54 -3.64
N ALA A 131 7.42 12.17 -3.04
CA ALA A 131 8.39 13.09 -2.44
C ALA A 131 9.02 14.04 -3.49
N GLU A 132 9.25 13.54 -4.70
CA GLU A 132 9.77 14.32 -5.83
C GLU A 132 8.71 15.15 -6.56
N THR A 133 7.42 14.95 -6.26
CA THR A 133 6.33 15.70 -6.90
C THR A 133 6.09 17.01 -6.15
N GLU A 134 6.56 18.11 -6.73
CA GLU A 134 6.36 19.46 -6.20
C GLU A 134 4.86 19.75 -5.97
N ILE A 135 4.53 20.32 -4.80
CA ILE A 135 3.15 20.70 -4.41
C ILE A 135 2.24 19.47 -4.18
N HIS A 136 2.79 18.24 -4.13
CA HIS A 136 1.99 17.09 -3.72
C HIS A 136 1.59 17.23 -2.24
N PRO A 137 0.30 17.05 -1.87
CA PRO A 137 -0.16 17.29 -0.49
C PRO A 137 0.53 16.42 0.57
N TYR A 138 1.09 15.29 0.13
CA TYR A 138 1.81 14.32 0.95
C TYR A 138 3.33 14.32 0.71
N GLN A 139 3.88 15.35 0.07
CA GLN A 139 5.30 15.40 -0.32
C GLN A 139 6.23 15.16 0.87
N ASP A 140 6.14 15.99 1.92
CA ASP A 140 7.00 15.92 3.10
C ASP A 140 6.86 14.58 3.83
N GLU A 141 5.64 14.09 3.95
CA GLU A 141 5.37 12.84 4.66
C GLU A 141 5.84 11.60 3.85
N ALA A 142 5.73 11.64 2.53
CA ALA A 142 6.28 10.61 1.66
C ALA A 142 7.81 10.56 1.72
N GLU A 143 8.48 11.71 1.82
CA GLU A 143 9.94 11.78 1.99
C GLU A 143 10.35 11.10 3.31
N VAL A 144 9.64 11.39 4.41
CA VAL A 144 9.90 10.73 5.70
C VAL A 144 9.76 9.21 5.60
N VAL A 145 8.70 8.73 4.96
CA VAL A 145 8.46 7.28 4.77
C VAL A 145 9.53 6.67 3.87
N TYR A 146 9.87 7.31 2.77
CA TYR A 146 10.90 6.86 1.83
C TYR A 146 12.26 6.68 2.53
N GLN A 147 12.69 7.67 3.32
CA GLN A 147 13.92 7.58 4.10
C GLN A 147 13.90 6.45 5.14
N GLN A 148 12.74 6.18 5.76
CA GLN A 148 12.59 5.03 6.66
C GLN A 148 12.73 3.70 5.92
N LEU A 149 12.16 3.59 4.70
CA LEU A 149 12.25 2.37 3.88
C LEU A 149 13.68 2.11 3.39
N ILE A 150 14.42 3.15 2.97
CA ILE A 150 15.84 3.00 2.59
C ILE A 150 16.66 2.45 3.77
N ARG A 151 16.43 2.95 4.99
CA ARG A 151 17.13 2.50 6.20
C ARG A 151 16.82 1.06 6.58
N LEU A 152 15.66 0.53 6.16
CA LEU A 152 15.34 -0.88 6.38
C LEU A 152 16.10 -1.81 5.44
N ARG A 153 16.43 -1.34 4.23
CA ARG A 153 17.19 -2.12 3.25
C ARG A 153 18.68 -2.22 3.61
N THR A 154 19.22 -1.22 4.29
CA THR A 154 20.66 -1.10 4.57
C THR A 154 21.10 -1.71 5.91
N LYS A 155 20.17 -2.31 6.67
CA LYS A 155 20.45 -3.07 7.89
C LYS A 155 20.44 -4.57 7.61
#